data_AF-A0A164JAY3-F1
#
_entry.id   AF-A0A164JAY3-F1
#
_cell.length_a   1.000
_cell.length_b   1.000
_cell.length_c   1.000
_cell.angle_alpha   90.00
_cell.angle_beta   90.00
_cell.angle_gamma   90.00
#
_symmetry.space_group_name_H-M   'P 1'
#
loop_
_entity.id
_entity.type
_entity.pdbx_description
1 polymer ?
#
loop_
_entity_poly.entity_id
_entity_poly.type
_entity_poly.pdbx_seq_one_letter_code
_entity_poly.pdbx_strand_id
1 'polypeptide(L)'
;MLKLNPQTGENQAFCRACALFYQNHKGDLEKHVDRTQHKQNMEKFPELLKQQDRLANFASPLRDRITNLELRILAHICENSQSVCSAQGMLEVMQTEGNDPIFKKATLGYTKAGNLIREGFGKFCTQQTASKLKNKYFSIIFDETTDVSIKTKMVIVVCQWCLEKGKLQFDVLDLVDVSDGTADGLTNCILSRLEKHGISSARFVGFSADTCNVNFGRIKSVSTLLRDRFPKLATVKCTCHNFHLCAKHSY
;
A
#
# COMPACT_ATOMS: atom_id res chain seq x y z
N MET A 1 19.59 -7.03 -20.54
CA MET A 1 18.92 -6.93 -19.22
C MET A 1 19.49 -8.04 -18.35
N LEU A 2 19.84 -7.78 -17.09
CA LEU A 2 20.30 -8.86 -16.19
C LEU A 2 19.11 -9.73 -15.79
N LYS A 3 19.26 -11.05 -15.89
CA LYS A 3 18.27 -12.04 -15.43
C LYS A 3 19.01 -13.23 -14.81
N LEU A 4 18.36 -13.89 -13.86
CA LEU A 4 18.84 -15.14 -13.30
C LEU A 4 18.81 -16.23 -14.39
N ASN A 5 19.97 -16.82 -14.70
CA ASN A 5 20.04 -17.93 -15.64
C ASN A 5 19.57 -19.22 -14.93
N PRO A 6 18.52 -19.90 -15.42
CA PRO A 6 17.97 -21.10 -14.78
C PRO A 6 18.91 -22.30 -14.78
N GLN A 7 19.95 -22.32 -15.63
CA GLN A 7 20.92 -23.43 -15.70
C GLN A 7 22.11 -23.24 -14.76
N THR A 8 22.56 -22.00 -14.56
CA THR A 8 23.75 -21.69 -13.74
C THR A 8 23.41 -21.08 -12.39
N GLY A 9 22.19 -20.58 -12.20
CA GLY A 9 21.78 -19.90 -10.96
C GLY A 9 22.38 -18.49 -10.79
N GLU A 10 23.12 -18.00 -11.77
CA GLU A 10 23.81 -16.70 -11.71
C GLU A 10 23.06 -15.60 -12.49
N ASN A 11 23.23 -14.35 -12.07
CA ASN A 11 22.71 -13.20 -12.80
C ASN A 11 23.56 -12.94 -14.05
N GLN A 12 22.99 -13.20 -15.22
CA GLN A 12 23.65 -13.06 -16.52
C GLN A 12 22.89 -12.11 -17.44
N ALA A 13 23.58 -11.58 -18.45
CA ALA A 13 23.01 -10.66 -19.42
C ALA A 13 22.12 -11.42 -20.40
N PHE A 14 20.83 -11.10 -20.41
CA PHE A 14 19.84 -11.70 -21.30
C PHE A 14 19.50 -10.76 -22.47
N CYS A 15 19.59 -11.28 -23.69
CA CYS A 15 19.15 -10.62 -24.91
C CYS A 15 17.72 -11.04 -25.26
N ARG A 16 16.80 -10.07 -25.35
CA ARG A 16 15.39 -10.36 -25.68
C ARG A 16 15.18 -10.75 -27.15
N ALA A 17 15.96 -10.20 -28.08
CA ALA A 17 15.83 -10.50 -29.50
C ALA A 17 16.36 -11.89 -29.88
N CYS A 18 17.38 -12.37 -29.16
CA CYS A 18 17.97 -13.70 -29.38
C CYS A 18 17.47 -14.75 -28.39
N ALA A 19 16.80 -14.35 -27.31
CA ALA A 19 16.36 -15.21 -26.21
C ALA A 19 17.49 -16.05 -25.57
N LEU A 20 18.70 -15.48 -25.47
CA LEU A 20 19.91 -16.16 -24.98
C LEU A 20 20.57 -15.38 -23.85
N PHE A 21 21.27 -16.12 -22.97
CA PHE A 21 22.09 -15.60 -21.89
C PHE A 21 23.55 -15.45 -22.33
N TYR A 22 24.20 -14.41 -21.85
CA TYR A 22 25.59 -14.06 -22.12
C TYR A 22 26.30 -13.66 -20.82
N GLN A 23 27.63 -13.81 -20.83
CA GLN A 23 28.46 -13.33 -19.74
C GLN A 23 28.40 -11.80 -19.63
N ASN A 24 28.56 -11.29 -18.41
CA ASN A 24 28.42 -9.86 -18.12
C ASN A 24 29.64 -9.02 -18.53
N HIS A 25 30.56 -9.57 -19.31
CA HIS A 25 31.75 -8.86 -19.78
C HIS A 25 31.43 -8.01 -21.00
N LYS A 26 31.90 -6.75 -20.98
CA LYS A 26 31.69 -5.77 -22.05
C LYS A 26 32.05 -6.33 -23.43
N GLY A 27 33.21 -6.98 -23.56
CA GLY A 27 33.67 -7.54 -24.83
C GLY A 27 32.78 -8.66 -25.39
N ASP A 28 32.14 -9.46 -24.53
CA ASP A 28 31.23 -10.52 -24.96
C ASP A 28 29.89 -9.96 -25.45
N LEU A 29 29.43 -8.88 -24.83
CA LEU A 29 28.23 -8.15 -25.25
C LEU A 29 28.46 -7.43 -26.59
N GLU A 30 29.60 -6.78 -26.77
CA GLU A 30 29.97 -6.14 -28.04
C GLU A 30 30.06 -7.18 -29.17
N LYS A 31 30.76 -8.30 -28.93
CA LYS A 31 30.80 -9.42 -29.87
C LYS A 31 29.40 -9.98 -30.18
N HIS A 32 28.51 -10.04 -29.20
CA HIS A 32 27.13 -10.50 -29.41
C HIS A 32 26.35 -9.57 -30.34
N VAL A 33 26.42 -8.26 -30.10
CA VAL A 33 25.72 -7.24 -30.89
C VAL A 33 26.16 -7.28 -32.36
N ASP A 34 27.44 -7.59 -32.59
CA ASP A 34 27.98 -7.67 -33.95
C ASP A 34 27.69 -8.95 -34.71
N ARG A 35 27.19 -10.00 -34.05
CA ARG A 35 26.82 -11.25 -34.74
C ARG A 35 25.73 -11.01 -35.77
N THR A 36 25.91 -11.58 -36.96
CA THR A 36 24.91 -11.59 -38.03
C THR A 36 23.54 -12.11 -37.57
N GLN A 37 23.53 -13.16 -36.74
CA GLN A 37 22.28 -13.68 -36.15
C GLN A 37 21.56 -12.64 -35.28
N HIS A 38 22.30 -11.85 -34.49
CA HIS A 38 21.68 -10.80 -33.67
C HIS A 38 21.08 -9.71 -34.54
N LYS A 39 21.81 -9.25 -35.57
CA LYS A 39 21.34 -8.23 -36.51
C LYS A 39 20.07 -8.68 -37.25
N GLN A 40 20.02 -9.91 -37.76
CA GLN A 40 18.83 -10.49 -38.39
C GLN A 40 17.65 -10.64 -37.43
N ASN A 41 17.90 -11.07 -36.19
CA ASN A 41 16.85 -11.18 -35.18
C ASN A 41 16.32 -9.78 -34.79
N MET A 42 17.19 -8.79 -34.70
CA MET A 42 16.83 -7.40 -34.41
C MET A 42 16.00 -6.75 -35.52
N GLU A 43 16.20 -7.11 -36.78
CA GLU A 43 15.35 -6.65 -37.89
C GLU A 43 13.91 -7.15 -37.75
N LYS A 44 13.71 -8.39 -37.30
CA LYS A 44 12.38 -9.01 -37.10
C LYS A 44 11.77 -8.71 -35.74
N PHE A 45 12.58 -8.29 -34.77
CA PHE A 45 12.16 -8.08 -33.39
C PHE A 45 11.02 -7.05 -33.22
N PRO A 46 10.97 -5.92 -33.96
CA PRO A 46 9.85 -4.98 -33.90
C PRO A 46 8.51 -5.58 -34.31
N GLU A 47 8.48 -6.46 -35.32
CA GLU A 47 7.25 -7.14 -35.74
C GLU A 47 6.80 -8.18 -34.72
N LEU A 48 7.74 -8.92 -34.13
CA LEU A 48 7.46 -9.86 -33.03
C LEU A 48 6.87 -9.15 -31.81
N LEU A 49 7.40 -7.97 -31.45
CA LEU A 49 6.84 -7.14 -30.39
C LEU A 49 5.40 -6.70 -30.72
N LYS A 50 5.16 -6.21 -31.95
CA LYS A 50 3.81 -5.83 -32.39
C LYS A 50 2.83 -7.01 -32.37
N GLN A 51 3.28 -8.22 -32.72
CA GLN A 51 2.44 -9.43 -32.63
C GLN A 51 2.14 -9.81 -31.17
N GLN A 52 3.13 -9.73 -30.28
CA GLN A 52 2.91 -9.93 -28.84
C GLN A 52 1.93 -8.90 -28.28
N ASP A 53 2.06 -7.62 -28.64
CA ASP A 53 1.15 -6.56 -28.21
C ASP A 53 -0.27 -6.79 -28.74
N ARG A 54 -0.44 -7.24 -29.99
CA ARG A 54 -1.75 -7.60 -30.54
C ARG A 54 -2.40 -8.77 -29.78
N LEU A 55 -1.64 -9.81 -29.47
CA LEU A 55 -2.12 -10.95 -28.69
C LEU A 55 -2.48 -10.56 -27.25
N ALA A 56 -1.68 -9.68 -26.64
CA ALA A 56 -1.97 -9.12 -25.32
C ALA A 56 -3.26 -8.29 -25.33
N ASN A 57 -3.45 -7.45 -26.35
CA ASN A 57 -4.66 -6.63 -26.53
C ASN A 57 -5.91 -7.45 -26.89
N PHE A 58 -5.76 -8.62 -27.53
CA PHE A 58 -6.88 -9.52 -27.77
C PHE A 58 -7.32 -10.25 -26.48
N ALA A 59 -6.37 -10.59 -25.61
CA ALA A 59 -6.65 -11.24 -24.34
C ALA A 59 -7.04 -10.26 -23.21
N SER A 60 -6.73 -8.97 -23.35
CA SER A 60 -6.97 -7.95 -22.33
C SER A 60 -8.44 -7.80 -21.95
N PRO A 61 -9.45 -7.82 -22.86
CA PRO A 61 -10.84 -7.58 -22.48
C PRO A 61 -11.37 -8.68 -21.55
N LEU A 62 -10.96 -9.93 -21.77
CA LEU A 62 -11.36 -11.03 -20.88
C LEU A 62 -10.64 -10.93 -19.53
N ARG A 63 -9.34 -10.59 -19.53
CA ARG A 63 -8.57 -10.39 -18.31
C ARG A 63 -9.13 -9.26 -17.46
N ASP A 64 -9.48 -8.13 -18.08
CA ASP A 64 -10.04 -6.96 -17.40
C ASP A 64 -11.41 -7.29 -16.80
N ARG A 65 -12.24 -8.08 -17.50
CA ARG A 65 -13.51 -8.56 -16.96
C ARG A 65 -13.32 -9.49 -15.75
N ILE A 66 -12.34 -10.38 -15.79
CA ILE A 66 -11.99 -11.25 -14.65
C ILE A 66 -11.52 -10.40 -13.46
N THR A 67 -10.60 -9.46 -13.68
CA THR A 67 -10.11 -8.57 -12.62
C THR A 67 -11.24 -7.71 -12.04
N ASN A 68 -12.14 -7.20 -12.88
CA ASN A 68 -13.31 -6.45 -12.41
C ASN A 68 -14.25 -7.30 -11.55
N LEU A 69 -14.48 -8.57 -11.91
CA LEU A 69 -15.27 -9.49 -11.10
C LEU A 69 -14.63 -9.69 -9.72
N GLU A 70 -13.34 -10.02 -9.70
CA GLU A 70 -12.57 -10.24 -8.47
C GLU A 70 -12.60 -9.01 -7.56
N LEU A 71 -12.36 -7.81 -8.12
CA LEU A 71 -12.41 -6.56 -7.36
C LEU A 71 -13.80 -6.24 -6.84
N ARG A 72 -14.88 -6.52 -7.59
CA ARG A 72 -16.26 -6.29 -7.14
C ARG A 72 -16.65 -7.18 -5.96
N ILE A 73 -16.25 -8.46 -6.00
CA ILE A 73 -16.47 -9.38 -4.87
C ILE A 73 -15.75 -8.84 -3.62
N LEU A 74 -14.48 -8.44 -3.77
CA LEU A 74 -13.70 -7.90 -2.65
C LEU A 74 -14.26 -6.57 -2.14
N ALA A 75 -14.71 -5.68 -3.03
CA ALA A 75 -15.35 -4.43 -2.65
C ALA A 75 -16.61 -4.70 -1.81
N HIS A 76 -17.45 -5.64 -2.23
CA HIS A 76 -18.63 -6.05 -1.46
C HIS A 76 -18.25 -6.58 -0.07
N ILE A 77 -17.24 -7.44 0.02
CA ILE A 77 -16.76 -7.98 1.30
C ILE A 77 -16.28 -6.85 2.22
N CYS A 78 -15.49 -5.91 1.69
CA CYS A 78 -14.98 -4.78 2.45
C CYS A 78 -16.09 -3.84 2.93
N GLU A 79 -17.05 -3.50 2.05
CA GLU A 79 -18.16 -2.59 2.37
C GLU A 79 -19.11 -3.17 3.43
N ASN A 80 -19.26 -4.49 3.44
CA ASN A 80 -20.17 -5.19 4.36
C ASN A 80 -19.45 -5.76 5.59
N SER A 81 -18.19 -5.37 5.84
CA SER A 81 -17.37 -5.87 6.96
C SER A 81 -17.31 -7.41 7.05
N GLN A 82 -17.35 -8.09 5.90
CA GLN A 82 -17.30 -9.54 5.84
C GLN A 82 -15.85 -10.05 5.94
N SER A 83 -15.70 -11.29 6.39
CA SER A 83 -14.38 -11.93 6.42
C SER A 83 -13.83 -12.12 5.00
N VAL A 84 -12.57 -11.73 4.78
CA VAL A 84 -11.87 -11.95 3.51
C VAL A 84 -11.78 -13.44 3.15
N CYS A 85 -11.87 -14.34 4.13
CA CYS A 85 -11.93 -15.78 3.91
C CYS A 85 -13.16 -16.22 3.09
N SER A 86 -14.25 -15.43 3.11
CA SER A 86 -15.46 -15.72 2.35
C SER A 86 -15.32 -15.49 0.83
N ALA A 87 -14.29 -14.76 0.39
CA ALA A 87 -14.11 -14.38 -1.01
C ALA A 87 -14.06 -15.58 -1.96
N GLN A 88 -13.40 -16.65 -1.52
CA GLN A 88 -13.31 -17.89 -2.30
C GLN A 88 -14.67 -18.57 -2.42
N GLY A 89 -15.39 -18.76 -1.31
CA GLY A 89 -16.71 -19.39 -1.32
C GLY A 89 -17.74 -18.60 -2.14
N MET A 90 -17.70 -17.27 -2.07
CA MET A 90 -18.56 -16.42 -2.92
C MET A 90 -18.29 -16.63 -4.42
N LEU A 91 -17.02 -16.75 -4.80
CA LEU A 91 -16.66 -17.03 -6.19
C LEU A 91 -17.08 -18.44 -6.62
N GLU A 92 -16.95 -19.45 -5.76
CA GLU A 92 -17.36 -20.83 -6.04
C GLU A 92 -18.87 -20.95 -6.31
N VAL A 93 -19.71 -20.20 -5.57
CA VAL A 93 -21.16 -20.13 -5.83
C VAL A 93 -21.42 -19.52 -7.21
N MET A 94 -20.74 -18.42 -7.55
CA MET A 94 -20.86 -17.79 -8.88
C MET A 94 -20.36 -18.70 -10.01
N GLN A 95 -19.36 -19.53 -9.75
CA GLN A 95 -18.84 -20.51 -10.70
C GLN A 95 -19.80 -21.67 -10.96
N THR A 96 -20.62 -22.02 -9.97
CA THR A 96 -21.60 -23.11 -10.08
C THR A 96 -22.81 -22.68 -10.93
N GLU A 97 -23.30 -21.45 -10.71
CA GLU A 97 -24.51 -20.95 -11.38
C GLU A 97 -24.22 -20.16 -12.67
N GLY A 98 -22.98 -19.69 -12.84
CA GLY A 98 -22.62 -18.77 -13.91
C GLY A 98 -22.19 -19.44 -15.21
N ASN A 99 -22.80 -19.02 -16.33
CA ASN A 99 -22.44 -19.53 -17.67
C ASN A 99 -21.32 -18.74 -18.38
N ASP A 100 -20.90 -17.60 -17.84
CA ASP A 100 -19.89 -16.75 -18.47
C ASP A 100 -18.47 -17.35 -18.30
N PRO A 101 -17.63 -17.38 -19.37
CA PRO A 101 -16.25 -17.87 -19.29
C PRO A 101 -15.36 -17.16 -18.25
N ILE A 102 -15.72 -15.95 -17.78
CA ILE A 102 -15.00 -15.28 -16.69
C ILE A 102 -15.02 -16.10 -15.41
N PHE A 103 -16.13 -16.77 -15.09
CA PHE A 103 -16.25 -17.50 -13.82
C PHE A 103 -15.30 -18.69 -13.78
N LYS A 104 -15.19 -19.45 -14.89
CA LYS A 104 -14.27 -20.59 -15.01
C LYS A 104 -12.79 -20.20 -14.87
N LYS A 105 -12.43 -18.95 -15.16
CA LYS A 105 -11.04 -18.47 -15.15
C LYS A 105 -10.69 -17.63 -13.93
N ALA A 106 -11.68 -17.01 -13.29
CA ALA A 106 -11.47 -16.22 -12.09
C ALA A 106 -10.99 -17.11 -10.94
N THR A 107 -10.08 -16.59 -10.14
CA THR A 107 -9.58 -17.28 -8.94
C THR A 107 -9.42 -16.26 -7.82
N LEU A 108 -9.97 -16.54 -6.65
CA LEU A 108 -9.96 -15.58 -5.54
C LEU A 108 -9.63 -16.27 -4.21
N GLY A 109 -8.53 -17.01 -4.19
CA GLY A 109 -8.00 -17.58 -2.96
C GLY A 109 -7.54 -16.50 -1.97
N TYR A 110 -7.47 -16.87 -0.69
CA TYR A 110 -7.20 -15.95 0.44
C TYR A 110 -5.98 -15.03 0.21
N THR A 111 -4.84 -15.58 -0.22
CA THR A 111 -3.62 -14.78 -0.46
C THR A 111 -3.80 -13.75 -1.57
N LYS A 112 -4.51 -14.12 -2.65
CA LYS A 112 -4.78 -13.22 -3.76
C LYS A 112 -5.78 -12.13 -3.35
N ALA A 113 -6.85 -12.50 -2.66
CA ALA A 113 -7.82 -11.57 -2.09
C ALA A 113 -7.13 -10.53 -1.17
N GLY A 114 -6.31 -11.00 -0.22
CA GLY A 114 -5.57 -10.12 0.69
C GLY A 114 -4.57 -9.21 -0.03
N ASN A 115 -3.89 -9.70 -1.07
CA ASN A 115 -2.98 -8.89 -1.87
C ASN A 115 -3.73 -7.85 -2.72
N LEU A 116 -4.86 -8.18 -3.33
CA LEU A 116 -5.69 -7.22 -4.07
C LEU A 116 -6.25 -6.14 -3.16
N ILE A 117 -6.67 -6.50 -1.94
CA ILE A 117 -7.12 -5.52 -0.94
C ILE A 117 -5.97 -4.60 -0.55
N ARG A 118 -4.81 -5.14 -0.17
CA ARG A 118 -3.68 -4.35 0.32
C ARG A 118 -3.03 -3.49 -0.77
N GLU A 119 -2.68 -4.13 -1.89
CA GLU A 119 -1.89 -3.53 -2.96
C GLU A 119 -2.76 -2.81 -4.00
N GLY A 120 -4.04 -3.16 -4.10
CA GLY A 120 -5.03 -2.48 -4.95
C GLY A 120 -5.75 -1.39 -4.17
N PHE A 121 -6.79 -1.77 -3.42
CA PHE A 121 -7.64 -0.81 -2.69
C PHE A 121 -6.86 0.01 -1.67
N GLY A 122 -6.02 -0.61 -0.85
CA GLY A 122 -5.24 0.05 0.20
C GLY A 122 -4.35 1.15 -0.36
N LYS A 123 -3.52 0.83 -1.37
CA LYS A 123 -2.68 1.83 -2.04
C LYS A 123 -3.49 2.96 -2.66
N PHE A 124 -4.58 2.63 -3.35
CA PHE A 124 -5.45 3.64 -3.96
C PHE A 124 -6.05 4.58 -2.90
N CYS A 125 -6.60 4.02 -1.82
CA CYS A 125 -7.17 4.79 -0.71
C CYS A 125 -6.11 5.70 -0.07
N THR A 126 -4.92 5.18 0.22
CA THR A 126 -3.82 5.97 0.80
C THR A 126 -3.38 7.10 -0.15
N GLN A 127 -3.24 6.83 -1.45
CA GLN A 127 -2.91 7.87 -2.44
C GLN A 127 -3.99 8.94 -2.54
N GLN A 128 -5.27 8.53 -2.51
CA GLN A 128 -6.38 9.45 -2.51
C GLN A 128 -6.37 10.33 -1.26
N THR A 129 -6.18 9.74 -0.08
CA THR A 129 -6.04 10.47 1.20
C THR A 129 -4.88 11.45 1.14
N ALA A 130 -3.69 11.02 0.70
CA ALA A 130 -2.52 11.88 0.57
C ALA A 130 -2.78 13.06 -0.39
N SER A 131 -3.43 12.81 -1.53
CA SER A 131 -3.78 13.88 -2.48
C SER A 131 -4.72 14.93 -1.89
N LYS A 132 -5.71 14.51 -1.09
CA LYS A 132 -6.65 15.41 -0.40
C LYS A 132 -5.93 16.34 0.60
N LEU A 133 -4.87 15.83 1.24
CA LEU A 133 -4.13 16.55 2.28
C LEU A 133 -3.11 17.54 1.74
N LYS A 134 -2.64 17.40 0.49
CA LYS A 134 -1.55 18.23 -0.05
C LYS A 134 -1.73 19.73 0.18
N ASN A 135 -2.96 20.23 0.05
CA ASN A 135 -3.27 21.66 0.15
C ASN A 135 -4.23 22.02 1.30
N LYS A 136 -4.41 21.14 2.29
CA LYS A 136 -5.34 21.36 3.40
C LYS A 136 -4.62 21.31 4.73
N TYR A 137 -5.14 22.07 5.70
CA TYR A 137 -4.77 21.90 7.09
C TYR A 137 -5.36 20.61 7.62
N PHE A 138 -4.58 19.88 8.38
CA PHE A 138 -4.99 18.59 8.91
C PHE A 138 -4.47 18.37 10.32
N SER A 139 -5.14 17.47 11.02
CA SER A 139 -4.74 16.94 12.31
C SER A 139 -4.46 15.45 12.19
N ILE A 140 -3.61 14.93 13.05
CA ILE A 140 -3.31 13.50 13.15
C ILE A 140 -3.86 12.98 14.46
N ILE A 141 -4.52 11.85 14.36
CA ILE A 141 -4.84 10.99 15.49
C ILE A 141 -4.07 9.69 15.25
N PHE A 142 -3.33 9.21 16.23
CA PHE A 142 -2.83 7.84 16.15
C PHE A 142 -3.26 7.03 17.35
N ASP A 143 -3.29 5.72 17.13
CA ASP A 143 -3.55 4.73 18.15
C ASP A 143 -2.55 3.58 18.01
N GLU A 144 -2.05 3.09 19.13
CA GLU A 144 -1.13 1.96 19.19
C GLU A 144 -1.87 0.73 19.68
N THR A 145 -1.81 -0.34 18.89
CA THR A 145 -2.33 -1.65 19.27
C THR A 145 -1.20 -2.66 19.29
N THR A 146 -1.18 -3.51 20.31
CA THR A 146 -0.26 -4.64 20.39
C THR A 146 -0.91 -5.84 19.71
N ASP A 147 -0.30 -6.34 18.64
CA ASP A 147 -0.74 -7.58 17.99
C ASP A 147 -0.45 -8.78 18.92
N VAL A 148 -1.20 -9.87 18.81
CA VAL A 148 -0.97 -11.15 19.53
C VAL A 148 0.43 -11.73 19.28
N SER A 149 1.11 -11.25 18.25
CA SER A 149 2.50 -11.56 17.90
C SER A 149 3.55 -10.62 18.54
N ILE A 150 3.18 -9.85 19.58
CA ILE A 150 4.06 -8.93 20.36
C ILE A 150 4.55 -7.72 19.55
N LYS A 151 4.17 -7.61 18.27
CA LYS A 151 4.49 -6.46 17.42
C LYS A 151 3.48 -5.34 17.64
N THR A 152 3.98 -4.18 18.06
CA THR A 152 3.17 -2.97 18.16
C THR A 152 2.89 -2.43 16.77
N LYS A 153 1.62 -2.16 16.48
CA LYS A 153 1.18 -1.50 15.26
C LYS A 153 0.59 -0.15 15.61
N MET A 154 0.91 0.85 14.81
CA MET A 154 0.36 2.19 14.93
C MET A 154 -0.54 2.48 13.73
N VAL A 155 -1.79 2.84 14.02
CA VAL A 155 -2.72 3.35 13.01
C VAL A 155 -2.59 4.86 12.98
N ILE A 156 -2.30 5.44 11.82
CA ILE A 156 -2.30 6.89 11.62
C ILE A 156 -3.59 7.29 10.92
N VAL A 157 -4.42 8.06 11.61
CA VAL A 157 -5.66 8.63 11.08
C VAL A 157 -5.47 10.13 10.89
N VAL A 158 -5.88 10.63 9.73
CA VAL A 158 -5.90 12.07 9.45
C VAL A 158 -7.31 12.61 9.60
N CYS A 159 -7.40 13.80 10.19
CA CYS A 159 -8.64 14.55 10.34
C CYS A 159 -8.51 15.86 9.57
N GLN A 160 -9.47 16.13 8.67
CA GLN A 160 -9.49 17.34 7.86
C GLN A 160 -10.92 17.86 7.70
N TRP A 161 -11.07 19.18 7.54
CA TRP A 161 -12.36 19.77 7.21
C TRP A 161 -12.67 19.60 5.73
N CYS A 162 -13.79 18.94 5.40
CA CYS A 162 -14.25 18.78 4.04
C CYS A 162 -15.26 19.88 3.71
N LEU A 163 -14.81 20.87 2.92
CA LEU A 163 -15.64 22.01 2.50
C LEU A 163 -16.90 21.57 1.75
N GLU A 164 -16.78 20.59 0.85
CA GLU A 164 -17.91 20.08 0.04
C GLU A 164 -19.01 19.45 0.90
N LYS A 165 -18.63 18.76 2.00
CA LYS A 165 -19.57 18.06 2.88
C LYS A 165 -19.94 18.87 4.13
N GLY A 166 -19.31 20.03 4.33
CA GLY A 166 -19.49 20.86 5.53
C GLY A 166 -19.21 20.12 6.84
N LYS A 167 -18.30 19.14 6.85
CA LYS A 167 -18.02 18.32 8.04
C LYS A 167 -16.56 17.89 8.14
N LEU A 168 -16.15 17.51 9.36
CA LEU A 168 -14.88 16.82 9.57
C LEU A 168 -14.91 15.44 8.91
N GLN A 169 -13.83 15.10 8.23
CA GLN A 169 -13.61 13.81 7.63
C GLN A 169 -12.39 13.17 8.27
N PHE A 170 -12.55 11.90 8.64
CA PHE A 170 -11.52 11.05 9.18
C PHE A 170 -11.17 10.01 8.14
N ASP A 171 -9.90 9.94 7.75
CA ASP A 171 -9.41 8.97 6.78
C ASP A 171 -8.17 8.27 7.37
N VAL A 172 -8.09 6.96 7.22
CA VAL A 172 -6.86 6.22 7.59
C VAL A 172 -5.78 6.57 6.57
N LEU A 173 -4.63 7.03 7.05
CA LEU A 173 -3.47 7.33 6.21
C LEU A 173 -2.60 6.08 6.03
N ASP A 174 -2.20 5.46 7.13
CA ASP A 174 -1.29 4.32 7.12
C ASP A 174 -1.46 3.45 8.37
N LEU A 175 -1.09 2.17 8.25
CA LEU A 175 -0.97 1.22 9.36
C LEU A 175 0.47 0.71 9.36
N VAL A 176 1.22 1.02 10.41
CA VAL A 176 2.66 0.85 10.44
C VAL A 176 3.08 -0.07 11.57
N ASP A 177 3.95 -1.03 11.29
CA ASP A 177 4.65 -1.79 12.33
C ASP A 177 5.68 -0.88 13.01
N VAL A 178 5.55 -0.71 14.32
CA VAL A 178 6.44 0.12 15.14
C VAL A 178 7.45 -0.78 15.83
N SER A 179 8.72 -0.60 15.49
CA SER A 179 9.84 -1.29 16.15
C SER A 179 10.34 -0.55 17.39
N ASP A 180 10.13 0.76 17.46
CA ASP A 180 10.58 1.63 18.54
C ASP A 180 9.38 2.42 19.11
N GLY A 181 8.87 1.96 20.26
CA GLY A 181 7.74 2.58 20.97
C GLY A 181 8.15 3.75 21.87
N THR A 182 9.35 4.31 21.71
CA THR A 182 9.73 5.55 22.40
C THR A 182 9.09 6.78 21.74
N ALA A 183 9.04 7.90 22.46
CA ALA A 183 8.48 9.14 21.94
C ALA A 183 9.20 9.62 20.67
N ASP A 184 10.52 9.47 20.61
CA ASP A 184 11.33 9.78 19.43
C ASP A 184 10.98 8.84 18.27
N GLY A 185 10.91 7.52 18.52
CA GLY A 185 10.56 6.51 17.52
C GLY A 185 9.20 6.77 16.87
N LEU A 186 8.18 7.04 17.69
CA LEU A 186 6.82 7.34 17.23
C LEU A 186 6.75 8.67 16.46
N THR A 187 7.39 9.71 16.98
CA THR A 187 7.44 11.02 16.32
C THR A 187 8.09 10.92 14.94
N ASN A 188 9.22 10.23 14.85
CA ASN A 188 9.92 9.99 13.59
C ASN A 188 9.10 9.12 12.64
N CYS A 189 8.39 8.12 13.16
CA CYS A 189 7.48 7.29 12.38
C CYS A 189 6.38 8.15 11.73
N ILE A 190 5.71 9.03 12.48
CA ILE A 190 4.67 9.92 11.93
C ILE A 190 5.23 10.80 10.82
N LEU A 191 6.37 11.47 11.07
CA LEU A 191 6.95 12.43 10.13
C LEU A 191 7.49 11.76 8.86
N SER A 192 8.13 10.60 9.00
CA SER A 192 8.59 9.81 7.84
C SER A 192 7.44 9.29 6.99
N ARG A 193 6.28 8.99 7.57
CA ARG A 193 5.09 8.57 6.82
C ARG A 193 4.47 9.73 6.05
N LEU A 194 4.41 10.92 6.66
CA LEU A 194 3.99 12.13 5.93
C LEU A 194 4.91 12.41 4.74
N GLU A 195 6.22 12.33 4.95
CA GLU A 195 7.22 12.53 3.89
C GLU A 195 7.10 11.49 2.77
N LYS A 196 6.99 10.20 3.12
CA LYS A 196 6.79 9.10 2.17
C LYS A 196 5.58 9.31 1.26
N HIS A 197 4.51 9.89 1.80
CA HIS A 197 3.28 10.17 1.05
C HIS A 197 3.26 11.56 0.39
N GLY A 198 4.36 12.32 0.49
CA GLY A 198 4.47 13.66 -0.09
C GLY A 198 3.55 14.70 0.54
N ILE A 199 3.22 14.53 1.82
CA ILE A 199 2.36 15.43 2.60
C ILE A 199 3.25 16.43 3.34
N SER A 200 3.05 17.72 3.09
CA SER A 200 3.79 18.76 3.79
C SER A 200 3.36 18.87 5.26
N SER A 201 4.32 18.73 6.17
CA SER A 201 4.10 18.93 7.60
C SER A 201 3.85 20.40 7.98
N ALA A 202 4.05 21.36 7.06
CA ALA A 202 3.78 22.78 7.31
C ALA A 202 2.29 23.08 7.58
N ARG A 203 1.39 22.18 7.14
CA ARG A 203 -0.07 22.29 7.33
C ARG A 203 -0.60 21.40 8.46
N PHE A 204 0.31 20.81 9.23
CA PHE A 204 -0.02 20.01 10.40
C PHE A 204 -0.37 20.92 11.58
N VAL A 205 -1.64 20.89 12.02
CA VAL A 205 -2.18 21.87 12.99
C VAL A 205 -2.73 21.25 14.27
N GLY A 206 -2.96 19.93 14.30
CA GLY A 206 -3.52 19.28 15.48
C GLY A 206 -3.02 17.85 15.66
N PHE A 207 -2.88 17.43 16.91
CA PHE A 207 -2.40 16.10 17.27
C PHE A 207 -3.21 15.51 18.43
N SER A 208 -3.59 14.24 18.34
CA SER A 208 -4.27 13.51 19.41
C SER A 208 -3.81 12.07 19.50
N ALA A 209 -3.71 11.55 20.72
CA ALA A 209 -3.35 10.17 21.04
C ALA A 209 -3.85 9.80 22.45
N ASP A 210 -3.66 8.55 22.87
CA ASP A 210 -3.90 8.10 24.24
C ASP A 210 -3.03 8.88 25.26
N THR A 211 -3.47 8.92 26.52
CA THR A 211 -2.86 9.79 27.55
C THR A 211 -1.62 9.14 28.20
N CYS A 212 -0.97 8.17 27.55
CA CYS A 212 0.22 7.53 28.11
C CYS A 212 1.39 8.51 28.22
N ASN A 213 2.36 8.21 29.09
CA ASN A 213 3.53 9.07 29.31
C ASN A 213 4.36 9.27 28.05
N VAL A 214 4.43 8.27 27.17
CA VAL A 214 5.14 8.36 25.90
C VAL A 214 4.50 9.42 25.00
N ASN A 215 3.18 9.56 25.02
CA ASN A 215 2.46 10.45 24.11
C ASN A 215 2.20 11.84 24.69
N PHE A 216 1.86 11.92 25.98
CA PHE A 216 1.51 13.19 26.66
C PHE A 216 2.27 13.45 27.96
N GLY A 217 3.37 12.74 28.21
CA GLY A 217 4.28 13.03 29.32
C GLY A 217 4.84 14.46 29.27
N ARG A 218 5.22 14.98 30.44
CA ARG A 218 5.74 16.35 30.59
C ARG A 218 7.13 16.54 29.95
N ILE A 219 7.91 15.48 29.87
CA ILE A 219 9.31 15.49 29.41
C ILE A 219 9.42 14.45 28.30
N LYS A 220 9.94 14.86 27.13
CA LYS A 220 10.22 13.98 25.98
C LYS A 220 9.06 13.02 25.64
N SER A 221 7.87 13.57 25.49
CA SER A 221 6.73 12.87 24.90
C SER A 221 6.51 13.26 23.44
N VAL A 222 5.76 12.45 22.69
CA VAL A 222 5.40 12.75 21.30
C VAL A 222 4.78 14.14 21.19
N SER A 223 3.87 14.49 22.10
CA SER A 223 3.25 15.82 22.12
C SER A 223 4.25 16.95 22.36
N THR A 224 5.25 16.77 23.22
CA THR A 224 6.30 17.78 23.45
C THR A 224 7.23 17.91 22.24
N LEU A 225 7.70 16.79 21.68
CA LEU A 225 8.59 16.79 20.51
C LEU A 225 7.92 17.41 19.28
N LEU A 226 6.63 17.11 19.08
CA LEU A 226 5.86 17.72 18.00
C LEU A 226 5.61 19.21 18.23
N ARG A 227 5.38 19.66 19.46
CA ARG A 227 5.23 21.10 19.77
C ARG A 227 6.53 21.87 19.60
N ASP A 228 7.67 21.26 19.95
CA ASP A 228 8.99 21.88 19.74
C ASP A 228 9.25 22.11 18.24
N ARG A 229 8.85 21.15 17.39
CA ARG A 229 8.98 21.25 15.93
C ARG A 229 7.90 22.11 15.27
N PHE A 230 6.69 22.11 15.82
CA PHE A 230 5.52 22.83 15.31
C PHE A 230 4.90 23.65 16.45
N PRO A 231 5.40 24.87 16.74
CA PRO A 231 4.97 25.65 17.91
C PRO A 231 3.48 26.01 17.96
N LYS A 232 2.80 26.00 16.79
CA LYS A 232 1.36 26.29 16.66
C LYS A 232 0.48 25.05 16.71
N LEU A 233 1.05 23.87 16.97
CA LEU A 233 0.33 22.61 16.99
C LEU A 233 -0.57 22.50 18.22
N ALA A 234 -1.87 22.39 18.01
CA ALA A 234 -2.81 22.04 19.07
C ALA A 234 -2.65 20.56 19.43
N THR A 235 -2.52 20.22 20.71
CA THR A 235 -2.50 18.81 21.15
C THR A 235 -3.65 18.54 22.10
N VAL A 236 -4.38 17.45 21.83
CA VAL A 236 -5.59 17.07 22.57
C VAL A 236 -5.43 15.62 23.05
N LYS A 237 -5.65 15.39 24.34
CA LYS A 237 -5.62 14.04 24.92
C LYS A 237 -6.88 13.27 24.53
N CYS A 238 -6.76 11.97 24.32
CA CYS A 238 -7.91 11.11 24.02
C CYS A 238 -8.96 11.18 25.14
N THR A 239 -10.16 11.67 24.79
CA THR A 239 -11.26 11.80 25.74
C THR A 239 -11.75 10.43 26.22
N CYS A 240 -11.76 9.40 25.35
CA CYS A 240 -12.18 8.04 25.71
C CYS A 240 -11.30 7.46 26.83
N HIS A 241 -9.97 7.61 26.72
CA HIS A 241 -9.04 7.17 27.75
C HIS A 241 -9.22 7.96 29.05
N ASN A 242 -9.45 9.27 28.97
CA ASN A 242 -9.71 10.08 30.16
C ASN A 242 -11.01 9.64 30.87
N PHE A 243 -12.09 9.38 30.13
CA PHE A 243 -13.34 8.86 30.71
C PHE A 243 -13.14 7.49 31.35
N HIS A 244 -12.45 6.57 30.67
CA HIS A 244 -12.13 5.26 31.23
C HIS A 244 -11.33 5.39 32.54
N LEU A 245 -10.33 6.27 32.58
CA LEU A 245 -9.52 6.53 33.77
C LEU A 245 -10.35 7.11 34.91
N CYS A 246 -11.22 8.08 34.64
CA CYS A 246 -12.15 8.64 35.63
C CYS A 246 -13.06 7.56 36.22
N ALA A 247 -13.68 6.73 35.36
CA ALA A 247 -14.56 5.65 35.80
C ALA A 247 -13.82 4.57 36.61
N LYS A 248 -12.58 4.27 36.23
CA LYS A 248 -11.74 3.29 36.94
C LYS A 248 -11.33 3.75 38.34
N HIS A 249 -11.16 5.05 38.56
CA HIS A 249 -10.70 5.62 39.82
C HIS A 249 -11.81 6.23 40.69
N SER A 250 -13.08 6.13 40.27
CA SER A 250 -14.24 6.64 41.03
C SER A 250 -14.85 5.61 41.99
N TYR A 251 -14.22 4.45 42.18
CA TYR A 251 -14.63 3.40 43.13
C TYR A 251 -13.50 3.09 44.12
#